data_AF-A0A496Z809-F1
#
_entry.id   AF-A0A496Z809-F1
#
_cell.length_a   1.000
_cell.length_b   1.000
_cell.length_c   1.000
_cell.angle_alpha   90.00
_cell.angle_beta   90.00
_cell.angle_gamma   90.00
#
_symmetry.space_group_name_H-M   'P 1'
#
loop_
_entity.id
_entity.type
_entity.pdbx_description
1 polymer ?
#
loop_
_entity_poly.entity_id
_entity_poly.type
_entity_poly.pdbx_seq_one_letter_code
_entity_poly.pdbx_strand_id
1 'polypeptide(L)'
;MKIPLKQCLITLIASSKKLAINHDPLVSQTIHAIKHSRSTSADGWLYIQGHTNGRQTHASSYQRLSQLPPGTGTRNTGYLFYFQNKDRITVFVPLGLKPFFSKRGYKNVQELDWQQSTELDEIKLTALPAVHFSGRGIGDGNETLWCSWAIRSASTNIFFSGNTGYSPTVFKAIGKQFRSFDMAIVPIGAYDPANVMQPVHTNPEEAIQMANDVRADLIIPSHWGTIALTDEPPFEPPERYRAYANKIGISDERASIMKIGETRTV
;
A
#
# COMPACT_ATOMS: atom_id res chain seq x y z
N MET A 1 4.92 29.73 -4.31
CA MET A 1 3.51 29.63 -3.83
C MET A 1 2.95 28.31 -4.37
N LYS A 2 2.36 27.48 -3.49
CA LYS A 2 1.96 26.05 -3.66
C LYS A 2 3.09 25.02 -3.79
N ILE A 3 3.54 24.48 -2.63
CA ILE A 3 4.13 23.14 -2.49
C ILE A 3 3.43 22.51 -1.28
N PRO A 4 2.61 21.45 -1.48
CA PRO A 4 2.84 20.24 -0.70
C PRO A 4 2.42 18.97 -1.46
N LEU A 5 3.39 18.19 -1.97
CA LEU A 5 3.16 16.77 -2.21
C LEU A 5 3.58 16.01 -0.96
N LYS A 6 2.57 15.51 -0.23
CA LYS A 6 2.71 14.63 0.94
C LYS A 6 1.99 13.33 0.63
N GLN A 7 2.70 12.30 0.19
CA GLN A 7 2.41 10.87 0.49
C GLN A 7 3.33 9.94 -0.30
N CYS A 8 4.09 9.11 0.42
CA CYS A 8 4.10 7.66 0.18
C CYS A 8 4.56 6.98 1.48
N LEU A 9 3.65 6.30 2.17
CA LEU A 9 4.01 5.36 3.22
C LEU A 9 3.25 4.09 2.90
N ILE A 10 3.92 3.14 2.26
CA ILE A 10 3.50 1.75 2.36
C ILE A 10 4.45 1.07 3.33
N THR A 11 3.83 0.49 4.35
CA THR A 11 4.45 -0.28 5.40
C THR A 11 3.65 -1.55 5.47
N LEU A 12 4.31 -2.69 5.27
CA LEU A 12 3.69 -3.98 5.51
C LEU A 12 3.71 -4.22 7.02
N ILE A 13 2.51 -4.22 7.59
CA ILE A 13 2.27 -4.47 9.01
C ILE A 13 1.69 -5.88 9.12
N ALA A 14 2.44 -6.80 9.73
CA ALA A 14 1.99 -8.16 10.01
C ALA A 14 1.85 -8.37 11.52
N SER A 15 0.73 -8.95 11.98
CA SER A 15 0.54 -9.29 13.41
C SER A 15 0.96 -10.74 13.67
N SER A 16 1.76 -10.98 14.71
CA SER A 16 2.32 -12.29 15.02
C SER A 16 1.35 -13.18 15.82
N LYS A 17 0.29 -13.64 15.15
CA LYS A 17 -0.44 -14.85 15.57
C LYS A 17 -0.77 -15.67 14.33
N LYS A 18 -0.10 -16.83 14.21
CA LYS A 18 -0.33 -17.93 13.26
C LYS A 18 -1.01 -17.46 11.96
N LEU A 19 -0.19 -17.14 10.97
CA LEU A 19 -0.65 -17.00 9.58
C LEU A 19 -1.02 -18.39 9.03
N ALA A 20 -2.10 -18.99 9.55
CA ALA A 20 -2.79 -20.04 8.82
C ALA A 20 -3.56 -19.34 7.70
N ILE A 21 -3.36 -19.75 6.45
CA ILE A 21 -4.10 -19.28 5.28
C ILE A 21 -5.55 -19.81 5.32
N ASN A 22 -6.19 -19.74 6.49
CA ASN A 22 -7.59 -20.07 6.69
C ASN A 22 -8.15 -19.18 7.81
N HIS A 23 -9.10 -18.32 7.40
CA HIS A 23 -10.08 -17.63 8.24
C HIS A 23 -9.61 -16.56 9.25
N ASP A 24 -8.54 -15.78 8.99
CA ASP A 24 -8.25 -14.61 9.85
C ASP A 24 -8.75 -13.27 9.24
N PRO A 25 -9.78 -12.61 9.83
CA PRO A 25 -10.27 -11.30 9.40
C PRO A 25 -9.26 -10.16 9.55
N LEU A 26 -8.12 -10.37 10.23
CA LEU A 26 -7.10 -9.33 10.46
C LEU A 26 -6.46 -8.78 9.18
N VAL A 27 -6.30 -9.60 8.13
CA VAL A 27 -5.76 -9.14 6.83
C VAL A 27 -6.79 -8.27 6.08
N SER A 28 -8.08 -8.51 6.29
CA SER A 28 -9.17 -7.71 5.73
C SER A 28 -9.26 -6.30 6.38
N GLN A 29 -8.75 -6.14 7.60
CA GLN A 29 -8.89 -4.90 8.38
C GLN A 29 -7.80 -3.85 8.13
N THR A 30 -6.62 -4.22 7.62
CA THR A 30 -5.61 -3.23 7.17
C THR A 30 -6.13 -2.38 6.01
N ILE A 31 -7.09 -2.90 5.23
CA ILE A 31 -7.80 -2.17 4.16
C ILE A 31 -9.00 -1.35 4.71
N HIS A 32 -9.48 -1.64 5.92
CA HIS A 32 -10.67 -0.99 6.50
C HIS A 32 -10.41 0.44 7.02
N ALA A 33 -9.18 0.96 6.92
CA ALA A 33 -8.82 2.34 7.22
C ALA A 33 -9.25 3.35 6.13
N ILE A 34 -9.76 2.89 4.99
CA ILE A 34 -10.21 3.76 3.89
C ILE A 34 -11.64 3.37 3.51
N LYS A 35 -12.59 3.53 4.44
CA LYS A 35 -14.01 3.44 4.11
C LYS A 35 -14.73 4.63 4.74
N HIS A 36 -15.28 5.46 3.85
CA HIS A 36 -16.25 6.55 4.06
C HIS A 36 -15.68 7.97 4.03
N SER A 37 -15.32 8.43 2.82
CA SER A 37 -15.50 9.83 2.43
C SER A 37 -16.45 9.90 1.22
N ARG A 38 -17.76 9.94 1.49
CA ARG A 38 -18.72 10.51 0.54
C ARG A 38 -19.14 11.89 1.07
N SER A 39 -18.84 12.90 0.25
CA SER A 39 -19.31 14.29 0.24
C SER A 39 -19.11 15.20 1.46
N THR A 40 -18.34 16.27 1.23
CA THR A 40 -18.63 17.67 1.60
C THR A 40 -19.34 17.94 2.94
N SER A 41 -18.73 17.57 4.06
CA SER A 41 -18.76 18.34 5.32
C SER A 41 -17.82 17.68 6.32
N ALA A 42 -17.18 18.47 7.17
CA ALA A 42 -15.96 18.14 7.89
C ALA A 42 -16.14 17.26 9.15
N ASP A 43 -16.98 16.23 9.12
CA ASP A 43 -17.23 15.37 10.29
C ASP A 43 -17.26 13.87 9.92
N GLY A 44 -16.12 13.20 10.07
CA GLY A 44 -16.01 11.73 9.93
C GLY A 44 -16.20 10.98 11.27
N TRP A 45 -16.46 9.68 11.17
CA TRP A 45 -16.65 8.76 12.31
C TRP A 45 -15.55 7.70 12.35
N LEU A 46 -15.09 7.34 13.56
CA LEU A 46 -14.15 6.26 13.80
C LEU A 46 -14.85 5.07 14.46
N TYR A 47 -14.60 3.86 13.93
CA TYR A 47 -14.97 2.60 14.57
C TYR A 47 -13.80 2.11 15.42
N ILE A 48 -13.97 2.06 16.74
CA ILE A 48 -12.98 1.53 17.68
C ILE A 48 -13.51 0.22 18.21
N GLN A 49 -12.84 -0.89 17.90
CA GLN A 49 -13.14 -2.16 18.55
C GLN A 49 -12.23 -2.31 19.79
N GLY A 50 -12.82 -2.24 20.97
CA GLY A 50 -12.19 -2.72 22.21
C GLY A 50 -12.27 -4.24 22.29
N HIS A 51 -11.24 -4.89 22.81
CA HIS A 51 -11.28 -6.31 23.18
C HIS A 51 -10.98 -6.46 24.68
N THR A 52 -11.87 -7.15 25.39
CA THR A 52 -11.57 -7.85 26.65
C THR A 52 -12.02 -9.30 26.56
N ASN A 53 -11.31 -10.18 27.27
CA ASN A 53 -11.52 -11.61 27.26
C ASN A 53 -12.83 -11.99 27.96
N GLY A 54 -13.67 -12.76 27.25
CA GLY A 54 -14.60 -13.70 27.87
C GLY A 54 -15.91 -13.12 28.40
N ARG A 55 -17.00 -13.41 27.67
CA ARG A 55 -18.41 -13.40 28.10
C ARG A 55 -18.99 -12.04 28.53
N GLN A 56 -19.47 -11.27 27.54
CA GLN A 56 -20.75 -10.54 27.54
C GLN A 56 -20.95 -9.86 26.18
N THR A 57 -22.19 -9.75 25.71
CA THR A 57 -22.55 -9.09 24.44
C THR A 57 -22.83 -7.59 24.61
N HIS A 58 -22.47 -6.81 23.57
CA HIS A 58 -22.75 -5.38 23.28
C HIS A 58 -21.76 -4.36 23.89
N ALA A 59 -21.39 -3.22 23.28
CA ALA A 59 -21.85 -2.48 22.11
C ALA A 59 -20.66 -1.82 21.37
N SER A 60 -20.74 -1.67 20.05
CA SER A 60 -19.82 -0.89 19.23
C SER A 60 -20.01 0.62 19.46
N SER A 61 -18.98 1.34 19.90
CA SER A 61 -19.03 2.79 20.05
C SER A 61 -18.42 3.48 18.83
N TYR A 62 -19.22 4.30 18.15
CA TYR A 62 -18.77 5.26 17.13
C TYR A 62 -18.25 6.51 17.83
N GLN A 63 -17.01 6.92 17.55
CA GLN A 63 -16.47 8.17 18.08
C GLN A 63 -16.35 9.20 16.94
N ARG A 64 -16.86 10.41 17.16
CA ARG A 64 -16.86 11.47 16.15
C ARG A 64 -15.45 12.08 16.08
N LEU A 65 -14.90 12.31 14.89
CA LEU A 65 -13.53 12.88 14.74
C LEU A 65 -13.36 14.23 15.45
N SER A 66 -14.44 15.00 15.57
CA SER A 66 -14.50 16.26 16.33
C SER A 66 -14.36 16.10 17.85
N GLN A 67 -14.36 14.86 18.37
CA GLN A 67 -14.14 14.56 19.79
C GLN A 67 -12.70 14.13 20.10
N LEU A 68 -11.82 14.03 19.09
CA LEU A 68 -10.39 13.83 19.33
C LEU A 68 -9.76 15.11 19.88
N PRO A 69 -8.81 15.03 20.84
CA PRO A 69 -8.22 16.22 21.45
C PRO A 69 -7.65 17.16 20.37
N PRO A 70 -7.98 18.47 20.39
CA PRO A 70 -7.47 19.40 19.39
C PRO A 70 -5.97 19.61 19.64
N GLY A 71 -5.13 19.28 18.66
CA GLY A 71 -3.69 19.57 18.78
C GLY A 71 -2.67 18.74 17.97
N THR A 72 -3.08 17.81 17.09
CA THR A 72 -2.09 17.08 16.26
C THR A 72 -2.34 17.31 14.78
N GLY A 73 -1.47 18.11 14.17
CA GLY A 73 -1.63 18.62 12.82
C GLY A 73 -1.71 17.53 11.74
N THR A 74 -2.42 17.90 10.68
CA THR A 74 -2.47 17.42 9.28
C THR A 74 -1.22 16.71 8.71
N ARG A 75 -0.76 15.64 9.35
CA ARG A 75 0.30 14.76 8.84
C ARG A 75 -0.28 13.35 8.70
N ASN A 76 -0.34 12.87 7.46
CA ASN A 76 -0.93 11.60 6.98
C ASN A 76 -0.37 10.30 7.61
N THR A 77 0.32 10.37 8.75
CA THR A 77 0.84 9.22 9.53
C THR A 77 0.21 9.12 10.93
N GLY A 78 -0.81 9.95 11.22
CA GLY A 78 -1.53 9.99 12.49
C GLY A 78 -2.07 8.63 12.94
N TYR A 79 -2.46 7.77 12.00
CA TYR A 79 -3.04 6.45 12.30
C TYR A 79 -2.06 5.48 12.95
N LEU A 80 -0.76 5.58 12.65
CA LEU A 80 0.25 4.73 13.26
C LEU A 80 0.35 4.90 14.78
N PHE A 81 -0.09 6.05 15.30
CA PHE A 81 -0.14 6.32 16.73
C PHE A 81 -1.29 5.59 17.43
N TYR A 82 -2.40 5.34 16.73
CA TYR A 82 -3.62 4.82 17.33
C TYR A 82 -3.71 3.29 17.35
N PHE A 83 -2.86 2.58 16.61
CA PHE A 83 -2.82 1.11 16.67
C PHE A 83 -2.54 0.63 18.10
N GLN A 84 -3.38 -0.26 18.59
CA GLN A 84 -3.18 -0.93 19.88
C GLN A 84 -2.19 -2.10 19.71
N ASN A 85 -1.56 -2.55 20.80
CA ASN A 85 -0.67 -3.73 20.81
C ASN A 85 0.52 -3.65 19.82
N LYS A 86 1.10 -2.45 19.63
CA LYS A 86 2.23 -2.23 18.70
C LYS A 86 3.47 -3.07 19.00
N ASP A 87 3.60 -3.56 20.22
CA ASP A 87 4.63 -4.47 20.69
C ASP A 87 4.48 -5.90 20.14
N ARG A 88 3.28 -6.26 19.65
CA ARG A 88 2.96 -7.58 19.05
C ARG A 88 2.86 -7.52 17.52
N ILE A 89 3.18 -6.38 16.94
CA ILE A 89 3.12 -6.14 15.50
C ILE A 89 4.56 -6.18 14.97
N THR A 90 4.78 -6.97 13.93
CA THR A 90 6.02 -6.98 13.16
C THR A 90 5.87 -6.07 11.95
N VAL A 91 6.82 -5.16 11.79
CA VAL A 91 6.80 -4.16 10.73
C VAL A 91 8.01 -4.36 9.83
N PHE A 92 7.76 -4.51 8.53
CA PHE A 92 8.80 -4.56 7.50
C PHE A 92 8.84 -3.22 6.78
N VAL A 93 10.03 -2.62 6.70
CA VAL A 93 10.23 -1.30 6.12
C VAL A 93 11.48 -1.26 5.24
N PRO A 94 11.51 -0.37 4.24
CA PRO A 94 12.76 0.01 3.59
C PRO A 94 13.80 0.54 4.59
N LEU A 95 15.08 0.42 4.22
CA LEU A 95 16.22 0.94 4.98
C LEU A 95 16.02 2.41 5.40
N GLY A 96 16.35 2.72 6.67
CA GLY A 96 16.28 4.06 7.26
C GLY A 96 14.96 4.40 7.98
N LEU A 97 13.93 3.56 7.90
CA LEU A 97 12.62 3.81 8.49
C LEU A 97 12.40 3.24 9.89
N LYS A 98 13.26 2.38 10.41
CA LYS A 98 13.10 1.81 11.76
C LYS A 98 12.99 2.88 12.84
N PRO A 99 13.82 3.94 12.88
CA PRO A 99 13.67 4.98 13.89
C PRO A 99 12.30 5.66 13.86
N PHE A 100 11.70 5.80 12.68
CA PHE A 100 10.36 6.37 12.52
C PHE A 100 9.29 5.52 13.21
N PHE A 101 9.37 4.19 13.11
CA PHE A 101 8.44 3.27 13.75
C PHE A 101 8.74 3.06 15.24
N SER A 102 10.00 2.89 15.61
CA SER A 102 10.41 2.68 17.01
C SER A 102 9.99 3.86 17.90
N LYS A 103 10.15 5.10 17.42
CA LYS A 103 9.69 6.32 18.14
C LYS A 103 8.16 6.35 18.36
N ARG A 104 7.39 5.51 17.66
CA ARG A 104 5.92 5.42 17.75
C ARG A 104 5.43 4.21 18.54
N GLY A 105 6.34 3.42 19.11
CA GLY A 105 6.04 2.30 20.01
C GLY A 105 6.03 0.91 19.35
N TYR A 106 6.41 0.80 18.08
CA TYR A 106 6.60 -0.51 17.43
C TYR A 106 7.92 -1.12 17.89
N LYS A 107 7.86 -2.32 18.46
CA LYS A 107 9.06 -2.98 19.02
C LYS A 107 9.75 -3.90 18.00
N ASN A 108 8.99 -4.53 17.11
CA ASN A 108 9.50 -5.50 16.14
C ASN A 108 9.54 -4.85 14.75
N VAL A 109 10.62 -4.13 14.45
CA VAL A 109 10.79 -3.45 13.16
C VAL A 109 12.05 -3.96 12.46
N GLN A 110 11.87 -4.46 11.24
CA GLN A 110 12.93 -4.96 10.39
C GLN A 110 13.10 -4.05 9.17
N GLU A 111 14.33 -3.58 8.96
CA GLU A 111 14.73 -2.79 7.79
C GLU A 111 15.35 -3.68 6.73
N LEU A 112 15.01 -3.42 5.48
CA LEU A 112 15.55 -4.13 4.34
C LEU A 112 16.03 -3.12 3.29
N ASP A 113 17.27 -3.30 2.84
CA ASP A 113 17.78 -2.72 1.60
C ASP A 113 17.31 -3.55 0.40
N TRP A 114 17.43 -3.02 -0.82
CA TRP A 114 17.09 -3.76 -2.03
C TRP A 114 17.84 -5.10 -2.09
N GLN A 115 17.14 -6.11 -2.57
CA GLN A 115 17.56 -7.52 -2.64
C GLN A 115 17.71 -8.22 -1.29
N GLN A 116 17.62 -7.51 -0.17
CA GLN A 116 17.54 -8.16 1.13
C GLN A 116 16.18 -8.82 1.34
N SER A 117 16.20 -9.95 2.04
CA SER A 117 14.99 -10.70 2.36
C SER A 117 14.93 -11.03 3.84
N THR A 118 13.72 -11.24 4.34
CA THR A 118 13.43 -11.78 5.66
C THR A 118 12.28 -12.77 5.59
N GLU A 119 12.10 -13.54 6.66
CA GLU A 119 11.07 -14.55 6.76
C GLU A 119 10.23 -14.30 8.02
N LEU A 120 8.92 -14.48 7.88
CA LEU A 120 7.95 -14.48 8.97
C LEU A 120 7.02 -15.66 8.75
N ASP A 121 7.14 -16.66 9.62
CA ASP A 121 6.48 -17.96 9.45
C ASP A 121 6.80 -18.55 8.05
N GLU A 122 5.79 -18.83 7.23
CA GLU A 122 5.94 -19.38 5.88
C GLU A 122 6.07 -18.31 4.79
N ILE A 123 6.13 -17.03 5.16
CA ILE A 123 6.19 -15.91 4.23
C ILE A 123 7.61 -15.35 4.17
N LYS A 124 8.20 -15.40 2.97
CA LYS A 124 9.42 -14.69 2.63
C LYS A 124 9.09 -13.34 2.00
N LEU A 125 9.62 -12.27 2.58
CA LEU A 125 9.54 -10.92 2.03
C LEU A 125 10.91 -10.52 1.48
N THR A 126 10.94 -10.01 0.25
CA THR A 126 12.14 -9.44 -0.36
C THR A 126 11.86 -7.99 -0.74
N ALA A 127 12.69 -7.06 -0.27
CA ALA A 127 12.65 -5.67 -0.74
C ALA A 127 13.30 -5.60 -2.13
N LEU A 128 12.62 -4.99 -3.09
CA LEU A 128 13.03 -4.92 -4.48
C LEU A 128 13.14 -3.45 -4.94
N PRO A 129 13.94 -3.16 -5.98
CA PRO A 129 14.04 -1.80 -6.51
C PRO A 129 12.68 -1.26 -6.97
N ALA A 130 12.53 0.06 -6.85
CA ALA A 130 11.44 0.85 -7.41
C ALA A 130 11.98 2.22 -7.87
N VAL A 131 11.25 2.91 -8.72
CA VAL A 131 11.62 4.23 -9.27
C VAL A 131 10.83 5.29 -8.53
N HIS A 132 11.34 5.73 -7.37
CA HIS A 132 10.66 6.72 -6.54
C HIS A 132 11.68 7.54 -5.74
N PHE A 133 11.19 8.28 -4.75
CA PHE A 133 11.99 9.06 -3.80
C PHE A 133 11.37 8.94 -2.40
N SER A 134 12.03 9.52 -1.39
CA SER A 134 11.45 9.64 -0.05
C SER A 134 11.61 11.04 0.53
N GLY A 135 10.75 11.41 1.47
CA GLY A 135 10.80 12.68 2.19
C GLY A 135 9.55 12.89 3.06
N ARG A 136 9.71 13.51 4.23
CA ARG A 136 8.62 13.80 5.19
C ARG A 136 8.65 15.25 5.69
N GLY A 137 9.71 16.00 5.42
CA GLY A 137 9.96 17.35 5.89
C GLY A 137 10.80 18.16 4.91
N ILE A 138 11.38 19.24 5.40
CA ILE A 138 12.31 20.07 4.64
C ILE A 138 13.71 19.52 4.90
N GLY A 139 14.45 19.20 3.84
CA GLY A 139 15.84 18.75 3.92
C GLY A 139 16.04 17.25 4.15
N ASP A 140 14.98 16.45 4.31
CA ASP A 140 15.05 15.00 4.54
C ASP A 140 14.85 14.16 3.25
N GLY A 141 15.08 14.79 2.09
CA GLY A 141 14.94 14.14 0.79
C GLY A 141 15.89 12.96 0.66
N ASN A 142 15.34 11.78 0.34
CA ASN A 142 16.07 10.53 0.12
C ASN A 142 16.90 10.03 1.32
N GLU A 143 16.64 10.49 2.55
CA GLU A 143 17.29 9.94 3.76
C GLU A 143 16.81 8.52 4.12
N THR A 144 15.69 8.08 3.53
CA THR A 144 15.17 6.72 3.67
C THR A 144 15.00 6.06 2.32
N LEU A 145 15.15 4.74 2.26
CA LEU A 145 14.95 3.99 1.02
C LEU A 145 13.46 3.93 0.65
N TRP A 146 13.19 3.69 -0.63
CA TRP A 146 11.89 3.29 -1.19
C TRP A 146 12.06 1.93 -1.85
N CYS A 147 11.04 1.08 -1.84
CA CYS A 147 11.14 -0.24 -2.48
C CYS A 147 9.77 -0.73 -2.97
N SER A 148 9.84 -1.68 -3.90
CA SER A 148 8.77 -2.64 -4.15
C SER A 148 8.99 -3.89 -3.28
N TRP A 149 8.03 -4.81 -3.25
CA TRP A 149 8.08 -6.01 -2.44
C TRP A 149 7.73 -7.25 -3.26
N ALA A 150 8.52 -8.30 -3.13
CA ALA A 150 8.07 -9.66 -3.42
C ALA A 150 7.64 -10.33 -2.11
N ILE A 151 6.43 -10.88 -2.09
CA ILE A 151 5.84 -11.58 -0.95
C ILE A 151 5.57 -13.01 -1.39
N ARG A 152 6.30 -13.95 -0.81
CA ARG A 152 6.35 -15.35 -1.27
C ARG A 152 5.97 -16.32 -0.17
N SER A 153 5.05 -17.22 -0.46
CA SER A 153 4.78 -18.43 0.30
C SER A 153 5.20 -19.67 -0.50
N ALA A 154 4.88 -20.86 -0.01
CA ALA A 154 5.08 -22.11 -0.75
C ALA A 154 4.23 -22.19 -2.04
N SER A 155 3.08 -21.50 -2.09
CA SER A 155 2.09 -21.62 -3.17
C SER A 155 1.78 -20.31 -3.89
N THR A 156 2.31 -19.17 -3.42
CA THR A 156 1.92 -17.85 -3.91
C THR A 156 3.11 -16.91 -3.94
N ASN A 157 3.22 -16.12 -5.00
CA ASN A 157 4.23 -15.11 -5.25
C ASN A 157 3.55 -13.81 -5.70
N ILE A 158 3.54 -12.81 -4.82
CA ILE A 158 2.91 -11.51 -5.06
C ILE A 158 3.98 -10.44 -5.24
N PHE A 159 3.85 -9.66 -6.31
CA PHE A 159 4.58 -8.42 -6.49
C PHE A 159 3.72 -7.25 -6.02
N PHE A 160 4.24 -6.46 -5.09
CA PHE A 160 3.62 -5.20 -4.68
C PHE A 160 4.59 -4.07 -5.03
N SER A 161 4.25 -3.26 -6.03
CA SER A 161 5.20 -2.28 -6.58
C SER A 161 5.48 -1.10 -5.65
N GLY A 162 4.53 -0.79 -4.77
CA GLY A 162 4.45 0.52 -4.14
C GLY A 162 4.25 1.65 -5.16
N ASN A 163 4.48 2.90 -4.74
CA ASN A 163 4.50 4.03 -5.67
C ASN A 163 5.82 4.01 -6.44
N THR A 164 5.74 4.10 -7.75
CA THR A 164 6.90 4.03 -8.63
C THR A 164 6.57 4.65 -9.98
N GLY A 165 7.55 5.26 -10.62
CA GLY A 165 7.56 5.50 -12.06
C GLY A 165 7.88 4.22 -12.82
N TYR A 166 7.71 4.25 -14.14
CA TYR A 166 8.01 3.10 -14.98
C TYR A 166 9.48 3.08 -15.43
N SER A 167 10.12 1.92 -15.30
CA SER A 167 11.44 1.65 -15.89
C SER A 167 11.50 0.22 -16.41
N PRO A 168 11.60 0.03 -17.74
CA PRO A 168 11.69 -1.31 -18.32
C PRO A 168 12.95 -2.05 -17.84
N THR A 169 14.04 -1.34 -17.55
CA THR A 169 15.27 -1.93 -17.01
C THR A 169 15.03 -2.56 -15.65
N VAL A 170 14.33 -1.86 -14.75
CA VAL A 170 14.06 -2.34 -13.38
C VAL A 170 13.08 -3.52 -13.42
N PHE A 171 11.94 -3.36 -14.08
CA PHE A 171 10.86 -4.34 -13.97
C PHE A 171 11.13 -5.62 -14.78
N LYS A 172 11.82 -5.54 -15.92
CA LYS A 172 12.27 -6.75 -16.64
C LYS A 172 13.35 -7.51 -15.87
N ALA A 173 14.22 -6.82 -15.15
CA ALA A 173 15.21 -7.48 -14.29
C ALA A 173 14.52 -8.24 -13.14
N ILE A 174 13.50 -7.63 -12.50
CA ILE A 174 12.67 -8.29 -11.49
C ILE A 174 11.96 -9.51 -12.07
N GLY A 175 11.30 -9.38 -13.22
CA GLY A 175 10.64 -10.51 -13.89
C GLY A 175 11.59 -11.65 -14.28
N LYS A 176 12.84 -11.33 -14.65
CA LYS A 176 13.87 -12.34 -14.92
C LYS A 176 14.33 -13.06 -13.65
N GLN A 177 14.42 -12.34 -12.52
CA GLN A 177 14.85 -12.87 -11.23
C GLN A 177 13.79 -13.81 -10.61
N PHE A 178 12.51 -13.46 -10.69
CA PHE A 178 11.43 -14.19 -10.02
C PHE A 178 10.68 -15.16 -10.95
N ARG A 179 11.03 -15.20 -12.24
CA ARG A 179 10.39 -15.97 -13.32
C ARG A 179 8.95 -15.54 -13.65
N SER A 180 8.06 -15.49 -12.67
CA SER A 180 6.68 -14.98 -12.75
C SER A 180 6.10 -14.69 -11.36
N PHE A 181 5.06 -13.86 -11.31
CA PHE A 181 4.25 -13.62 -10.11
C PHE A 181 2.81 -14.05 -10.38
N ASP A 182 2.14 -14.63 -9.37
CA ASP A 182 0.72 -14.95 -9.49
C ASP A 182 -0.12 -13.67 -9.54
N MET A 183 0.34 -12.62 -8.85
CA MET A 183 -0.32 -11.31 -8.80
C MET A 183 0.69 -10.16 -8.76
N ALA A 184 0.40 -9.07 -9.48
CA ALA A 184 1.01 -7.77 -9.29
C ALA A 184 -0.02 -6.74 -8.85
N ILE A 185 0.26 -6.05 -7.73
CA ILE A 185 -0.49 -4.88 -7.27
C ILE A 185 0.27 -3.64 -7.70
N VAL A 186 -0.33 -2.82 -8.57
CA VAL A 186 0.35 -1.73 -9.28
C VAL A 186 -0.43 -0.40 -9.18
N PRO A 187 0.21 0.76 -8.98
CA PRO A 187 -0.50 2.04 -8.88
C PRO A 187 -0.94 2.52 -10.27
N ILE A 188 -2.16 3.06 -10.35
CA ILE A 188 -2.69 3.63 -11.60
C ILE A 188 -3.09 5.10 -11.49
N GLY A 189 -2.97 5.71 -10.30
CA GLY A 189 -3.25 7.13 -10.08
C GLY A 189 -2.02 7.90 -9.60
N ALA A 190 -2.19 9.21 -9.44
CA ALA A 190 -1.15 10.18 -9.19
C ALA A 190 -0.16 10.42 -10.34
N TYR A 191 -0.65 10.51 -11.56
CA TYR A 191 0.19 10.63 -12.77
C TYR A 191 0.10 12.00 -13.48
N ASP A 192 -0.80 12.91 -13.08
CA ASP A 192 -0.91 14.22 -13.73
C ASP A 192 -0.39 15.39 -12.87
N PRO A 193 0.29 16.39 -13.48
CA PRO A 193 0.68 16.46 -14.89
C PRO A 193 1.86 15.53 -15.22
N ALA A 194 1.77 14.84 -16.36
CA ALA A 194 2.71 13.77 -16.75
C ALA A 194 4.19 14.17 -16.70
N ASN A 195 4.55 15.38 -17.14
CA ASN A 195 5.93 15.86 -17.15
C ASN A 195 6.56 16.01 -15.75
N VAL A 196 5.73 16.10 -14.70
CA VAL A 196 6.18 16.19 -13.32
C VAL A 196 6.14 14.82 -12.64
N MET A 197 5.10 14.03 -12.92
CA MET A 197 4.82 12.79 -12.17
C MET A 197 5.43 11.54 -12.79
N GLN A 198 5.62 11.45 -14.12
CA GLN A 198 6.17 10.24 -14.78
C GLN A 198 7.49 9.70 -14.19
N PRO A 199 8.44 10.53 -13.73
CA PRO A 199 9.67 10.02 -13.13
C PRO A 199 9.46 9.21 -11.85
N VAL A 200 8.28 9.33 -11.21
CA VAL A 200 8.02 8.82 -9.85
C VAL A 200 6.67 8.11 -9.71
N HIS A 201 5.78 8.21 -10.69
CA HIS A 201 4.47 7.56 -10.70
C HIS A 201 4.14 7.02 -12.09
N THR A 202 3.57 5.82 -12.14
CA THR A 202 3.01 5.23 -13.36
C THR A 202 1.63 5.79 -13.67
N ASN A 203 1.37 6.01 -14.96
CA ASN A 203 0.00 6.08 -15.46
C ASN A 203 -0.63 4.67 -15.63
N PRO A 204 -1.92 4.53 -15.97
CA PRO A 204 -2.56 3.23 -16.13
C PRO A 204 -1.92 2.32 -17.19
N GLU A 205 -1.43 2.88 -18.30
CA GLU A 205 -0.77 2.11 -19.35
C GLU A 205 0.57 1.55 -18.91
N GLU A 206 1.38 2.37 -18.25
CA GLU A 206 2.67 2.02 -17.67
C GLU A 206 2.53 0.99 -16.55
N ALA A 207 1.46 1.05 -15.76
CA ALA A 207 1.16 0.05 -14.73
C ALA A 207 0.93 -1.36 -15.33
N ILE A 208 0.22 -1.43 -16.46
CA ILE A 208 0.03 -2.68 -17.21
C ILE A 208 1.34 -3.17 -17.82
N GLN A 209 2.16 -2.26 -18.37
CA GLN A 209 3.49 -2.62 -18.89
C GLN A 209 4.41 -3.16 -17.78
N MET A 210 4.45 -2.50 -16.63
CA MET A 210 5.18 -2.96 -15.45
C MET A 210 4.75 -4.36 -15.02
N ALA A 211 3.44 -4.61 -14.94
CA ALA A 211 2.91 -5.92 -14.58
C ALA A 211 3.28 -7.02 -15.60
N ASN A 212 3.30 -6.69 -16.90
CA ASN A 212 3.79 -7.59 -17.95
C ASN A 212 5.29 -7.86 -17.83
N ASP A 213 6.09 -6.83 -17.53
CA ASP A 213 7.55 -6.93 -17.42
C ASP A 213 8.00 -7.75 -16.20
N VAL A 214 7.26 -7.67 -15.09
CA VAL A 214 7.46 -8.58 -13.94
C VAL A 214 6.82 -9.97 -14.17
N ARG A 215 6.09 -10.15 -15.27
CA ARG A 215 5.41 -11.41 -15.67
C ARG A 215 4.36 -11.86 -14.66
N ALA A 216 3.45 -10.96 -14.34
CA ALA A 216 2.32 -11.24 -13.47
C ALA A 216 1.13 -11.86 -14.22
N ASP A 217 0.55 -12.89 -13.63
CA ASP A 217 -0.65 -13.57 -14.17
C ASP A 217 -1.93 -12.78 -13.90
N LEU A 218 -2.05 -12.18 -12.70
CA LEU A 218 -3.12 -11.26 -12.31
C LEU A 218 -2.57 -9.86 -12.05
N ILE A 219 -3.29 -8.83 -12.47
CA ILE A 219 -2.93 -7.42 -12.31
C ILE A 219 -4.05 -6.73 -11.52
N ILE A 220 -3.71 -6.23 -10.33
CA ILE A 220 -4.65 -5.53 -9.46
C ILE A 220 -4.24 -4.04 -9.37
N PRO A 221 -5.05 -3.12 -9.91
CA PRO A 221 -4.75 -1.70 -9.85
C PRO A 221 -4.97 -1.14 -8.43
N SER A 222 -4.10 -0.24 -8.01
CA SER A 222 -4.10 0.44 -6.71
C SER A 222 -3.84 1.94 -6.87
N HIS A 223 -3.78 2.68 -5.77
CA HIS A 223 -3.44 4.12 -5.76
C HIS A 223 -4.41 5.01 -6.57
N TRP A 224 -5.70 4.65 -6.61
CA TRP A 224 -6.78 5.43 -7.24
C TRP A 224 -8.03 5.47 -6.35
N GLY A 225 -8.92 6.44 -6.57
CA GLY A 225 -10.25 6.48 -5.94
C GLY A 225 -10.30 6.76 -4.43
N THR A 226 -9.17 7.09 -3.80
CA THR A 226 -9.09 7.32 -2.33
C THR A 226 -8.69 8.75 -1.96
N ILE A 227 -7.64 9.29 -2.57
CA ILE A 227 -7.08 10.61 -2.28
C ILE A 227 -6.73 11.31 -3.60
N ALA A 228 -7.23 12.53 -3.79
CA ALA A 228 -6.83 13.38 -4.92
C ALA A 228 -5.45 14.00 -4.61
N LEU A 229 -4.39 13.43 -5.17
CA LEU A 229 -2.99 13.84 -4.94
C LEU A 229 -2.44 14.78 -6.02
N THR A 230 -3.11 14.80 -7.15
CA THR A 230 -2.65 15.29 -8.47
C THR A 230 -3.87 15.71 -9.26
N ASP A 231 -3.66 16.18 -10.49
CA ASP A 231 -4.69 16.88 -11.24
C ASP A 231 -5.64 15.96 -12.04
N GLU A 232 -5.38 14.65 -12.13
CA GLU A 232 -6.28 13.75 -12.85
C GLU A 232 -7.64 13.59 -12.15
N PRO A 233 -8.75 13.38 -12.89
CA PRO A 233 -10.04 13.07 -12.29
C PRO A 233 -9.96 11.79 -11.45
N PRO A 234 -10.40 11.78 -10.17
CA PRO A 234 -10.14 10.65 -9.26
C PRO A 234 -10.64 9.26 -9.69
N PHE A 235 -11.62 9.21 -10.61
CA PHE A 235 -12.23 7.98 -11.13
C PHE A 235 -11.91 7.71 -12.62
N GLU A 236 -11.13 8.56 -13.28
CA GLU A 236 -10.58 8.27 -14.62
C GLU A 236 -9.60 7.08 -14.62
N PRO A 237 -8.68 6.92 -13.64
CA PRO A 237 -7.68 5.86 -13.67
C PRO A 237 -8.21 4.44 -13.98
N PRO A 238 -9.24 3.91 -13.30
CA PRO A 238 -9.76 2.56 -13.59
C PRO A 238 -10.39 2.45 -14.98
N GLU A 239 -11.00 3.52 -15.50
CA GLU A 239 -11.60 3.53 -16.84
C GLU A 239 -10.50 3.47 -17.90
N ARG A 240 -9.47 4.31 -17.75
CA ARG A 240 -8.30 4.35 -18.63
C ARG A 240 -7.49 3.04 -18.58
N TYR A 241 -7.32 2.48 -17.39
CA TYR A 241 -6.71 1.16 -17.18
C TYR A 241 -7.45 0.06 -17.97
N ARG A 242 -8.78 -0.04 -17.82
CA ARG A 242 -9.59 -1.03 -18.54
C ARG A 242 -9.56 -0.80 -20.05
N ALA A 243 -9.66 0.45 -20.48
CA ALA A 243 -9.62 0.80 -21.91
C ALA A 243 -8.30 0.36 -22.56
N TYR A 244 -7.16 0.58 -21.87
CA TYR A 244 -5.87 0.14 -22.38
C TYR A 244 -5.71 -1.39 -22.34
N ALA A 245 -6.12 -2.05 -21.25
CA ALA A 245 -6.11 -3.52 -21.16
C ALA A 245 -6.87 -4.17 -22.33
N ASN A 246 -8.08 -3.69 -22.60
CA ASN A 246 -8.91 -4.15 -23.72
C ASN A 246 -8.23 -3.89 -25.07
N LYS A 247 -7.65 -2.69 -25.25
CA LYS A 247 -6.95 -2.31 -26.49
C LYS A 247 -5.79 -3.26 -26.83
N ILE A 248 -5.10 -3.80 -25.82
CA ILE A 248 -3.97 -4.72 -26.02
C ILE A 248 -4.32 -6.19 -25.82
N GLY A 249 -5.62 -6.52 -25.68
CA GLY A 249 -6.10 -7.90 -25.59
C GLY A 249 -5.87 -8.59 -24.25
N ILE A 250 -5.72 -7.84 -23.15
CA ILE A 250 -5.72 -8.40 -21.79
C ILE A 250 -7.17 -8.54 -21.32
N SER A 251 -7.52 -9.73 -20.80
CA SER A 251 -8.88 -9.99 -20.31
C SER A 251 -9.18 -9.29 -18.99
N ASP A 252 -10.47 -9.08 -18.70
CA ASP A 252 -10.94 -8.48 -17.42
C ASP A 252 -10.60 -9.36 -16.20
N GLU A 253 -10.42 -10.68 -16.39
CA GLU A 253 -9.95 -11.59 -15.34
C GLU A 253 -8.50 -11.31 -14.97
N ARG A 254 -7.64 -11.07 -15.98
CA ARG A 254 -6.23 -10.74 -15.76
C ARG A 254 -6.04 -9.29 -15.31
N ALA A 255 -6.75 -8.33 -15.90
CA ALA A 255 -6.69 -6.92 -15.53
C ALA A 255 -7.84 -6.55 -14.58
N SER A 256 -7.88 -7.18 -13.41
CA SER A 256 -9.07 -7.15 -12.57
C SER A 256 -9.12 -5.95 -11.63
N ILE A 257 -10.15 -5.11 -11.77
CA ILE A 257 -10.38 -3.96 -10.91
C ILE A 257 -11.25 -4.38 -9.72
N MET A 258 -10.70 -4.26 -8.50
CA MET A 258 -11.43 -4.51 -7.26
C MET A 258 -12.08 -3.23 -6.73
N LYS A 259 -13.24 -3.37 -6.08
CA LYS A 259 -13.84 -2.28 -5.30
C LYS A 259 -13.04 -2.07 -4.01
N ILE A 260 -13.03 -0.84 -3.50
CA ILE A 260 -12.41 -0.54 -2.20
C ILE A 260 -13.12 -1.36 -1.10
N GLY A 261 -12.36 -2.24 -0.44
CA GLY A 261 -12.84 -3.15 0.59
C GLY A 261 -13.42 -4.48 0.08
N GLU A 262 -13.28 -4.78 -1.21
CA GLU A 262 -13.55 -6.11 -1.76
C GLU A 262 -12.48 -7.11 -1.30
N THR A 263 -12.86 -8.39 -1.17
CA THR A 263 -11.94 -9.50 -0.88
C THR A 263 -12.08 -10.56 -1.97
N ARG A 264 -10.96 -11.11 -2.41
CA ARG A 264 -10.89 -12.20 -3.39
C ARG A 264 -9.94 -13.29 -2.92
N THR A 265 -10.29 -14.52 -3.24
CA THR A 265 -9.39 -15.67 -3.14
C THR A 265 -8.59 -15.76 -4.44
N VAL A 266 -7.29 -15.95 -4.31
CA VAL A 266 -6.34 -16.17 -5.42
C VAL A 266 -5.56 -17.45 -5.18
#